data_AF-A0A9P1H574-F1
#
_entry.id   AF-A0A9P1H574-F1
#
_cell.length_a   1.000
_cell.length_b   1.000
_cell.length_c   1.000
_cell.angle_alpha   90.00
_cell.angle_beta   90.00
_cell.angle_gamma   90.00
#
_symmetry.space_group_name_H-M   'P 1'
#
loop_
_entity.id
_entity.type
_entity.pdbx_description
1 polymer ?
#
loop_
_entity_poly.entity_id
_entity_poly.type
_entity_poly.pdbx_seq_one_letter_code
_entity_poly.pdbx_strand_id
1 'polypeptide(L)'
;MLFSGTTVVTGRAKAVVVLTGSSTAIGGIQESITAQISEPTPLKQKLNDFGDSLAKVITVICVLVWLINIPHFSDPSHGNWTKGAIYYLKIAVSLGVAAIPEGLAVVITTCLALGTRKMAAKNAVTGTLTTNQMSVNKVVYIDESGAGFQELDVEGSTFAPRGDVKINGKVTQDVIQTSSTVRQIAEVAALCNDSHLAYDSRTGNYSLIGEPTEGALRVLAEKLGPCALRLPPRGCRSLR
;
A
#
# COMPACT_ATOMS: atom_id res chain seq x y z
N MET A 1 -2.31 -7.04 -29.47
CA MET A 1 -1.80 -8.30 -28.89
C MET A 1 -2.70 -8.72 -27.74
N LEU A 2 -2.88 -10.02 -27.50
CA LEU A 2 -3.61 -10.53 -26.33
C LEU A 2 -2.58 -11.04 -25.33
N PHE A 3 -2.69 -10.61 -24.06
CA PHE A 3 -1.74 -10.99 -23.02
C PHE A 3 -2.29 -12.12 -22.15
N SER A 4 -1.41 -13.02 -21.75
CA SER A 4 -1.74 -14.09 -20.80
C SER A 4 -2.22 -13.49 -19.47
N GLY A 5 -3.38 -13.94 -18.97
CA GLY A 5 -4.01 -13.43 -17.75
C GLY A 5 -5.08 -12.34 -17.96
N THR A 6 -5.24 -11.83 -19.19
CA THR A 6 -6.33 -10.90 -19.52
C THR A 6 -7.61 -11.65 -19.89
N THR A 7 -8.78 -11.07 -19.57
CA THR A 7 -10.09 -11.63 -19.92
C THR A 7 -10.74 -10.82 -21.03
N VAL A 8 -11.43 -11.50 -21.95
CA VAL A 8 -12.20 -10.84 -23.01
C VAL A 8 -13.59 -10.51 -22.46
N VAL A 9 -13.89 -9.23 -22.30
CA VAL A 9 -15.18 -8.77 -21.76
C VAL A 9 -16.28 -8.81 -22.82
N THR A 10 -15.95 -8.48 -24.08
CA THR A 10 -16.92 -8.45 -25.19
C THR A 10 -16.28 -8.93 -26.50
N GLY A 11 -17.07 -9.62 -27.33
CA GLY A 11 -16.68 -10.04 -28.69
C GLY A 11 -16.09 -11.45 -28.81
N ARG A 12 -15.65 -11.79 -30.03
CA ARG A 12 -14.96 -13.05 -30.37
C ARG A 12 -13.84 -12.76 -31.37
N ALA A 13 -12.69 -13.38 -31.16
CA ALA A 13 -11.54 -13.26 -32.05
C ALA A 13 -10.80 -14.60 -32.16
N LYS A 14 -10.12 -14.84 -33.29
CA LYS A 14 -9.13 -15.91 -33.44
C LYS A 14 -7.74 -15.27 -33.42
N ALA A 15 -6.82 -15.83 -32.65
CA ALA A 15 -5.46 -15.32 -32.51
C ALA A 15 -4.46 -16.47 -32.52
N VAL A 16 -3.21 -16.18 -32.92
CA VAL A 16 -2.09 -17.13 -32.91
C VAL A 16 -1.27 -16.89 -31.65
N VAL A 17 -0.85 -17.97 -30.98
CA VAL A 17 0.00 -17.91 -29.80
C VAL A 17 1.44 -17.59 -30.23
N VAL A 18 1.99 -16.47 -29.72
CA VAL A 18 3.36 -16.03 -30.05
C VAL A 18 4.37 -16.42 -28.96
N LEU A 19 3.98 -16.31 -27.68
CA LEU A 19 4.84 -16.53 -26.52
C LEU A 19 4.08 -17.30 -25.43
N THR A 20 4.78 -18.18 -24.69
CA THR A 20 4.23 -18.98 -23.58
C THR A 20 5.17 -19.01 -22.38
N GLY A 21 4.65 -19.27 -21.19
CA GLY A 21 5.46 -19.39 -19.96
C GLY A 21 6.15 -18.08 -19.58
N SER A 22 7.42 -18.17 -19.17
CA SER A 22 8.25 -17.05 -18.71
C SER A 22 8.47 -15.97 -19.78
N SER A 23 8.40 -16.33 -21.06
CA SER A 23 8.55 -15.39 -22.18
C SER A 23 7.31 -14.51 -22.43
N THR A 24 6.26 -14.62 -21.63
CA THR A 24 5.08 -13.75 -21.71
C THR A 24 5.26 -12.47 -20.90
N ALA A 25 4.46 -11.43 -21.17
CA ALA A 25 4.49 -10.19 -20.38
C ALA A 25 4.27 -10.45 -18.88
N ILE A 26 3.36 -11.36 -18.52
CA ILE A 26 3.13 -11.73 -17.12
C ILE A 26 4.28 -12.56 -16.53
N GLY A 27 4.94 -13.39 -17.35
CA GLY A 27 6.16 -14.10 -16.97
C GLY A 27 7.30 -13.15 -16.62
N GLY A 28 7.51 -12.09 -17.42
CA GLY A 28 8.50 -11.06 -17.12
C GLY A 28 8.20 -10.27 -15.83
N ILE A 29 6.92 -10.00 -15.55
CA ILE A 29 6.49 -9.39 -14.28
C ILE A 29 6.77 -10.34 -13.11
N GLN A 30 6.43 -11.63 -13.24
CA GLN A 30 6.68 -12.63 -12.19
C GLN A 30 8.17 -12.75 -11.87
N GLU A 31 9.04 -12.74 -12.89
CA GLU A 31 10.48 -12.78 -12.71
C GLU A 31 10.98 -11.51 -11.99
N SER A 32 10.50 -10.34 -12.41
CA SER A 32 10.83 -9.05 -11.78
C SER A 32 10.38 -8.97 -10.31
N ILE A 33 9.17 -9.44 -10.00
CA ILE A 33 8.65 -9.49 -8.63
C ILE A 33 9.47 -10.47 -7.78
N THR A 34 9.80 -11.64 -8.34
CA THR A 34 10.58 -12.66 -7.63
C THR A 34 11.99 -12.15 -7.31
N ALA A 35 12.61 -11.40 -8.23
CA ALA A 35 13.92 -10.80 -8.03
C ALA A 35 13.94 -9.78 -6.87
N GLN A 36 12.86 -8.99 -6.69
CA GLN A 36 12.78 -7.97 -5.63
C GLN A 36 12.58 -8.54 -4.21
N ILE A 37 12.09 -9.77 -4.07
CA ILE A 37 11.85 -10.40 -2.76
C ILE A 37 13.17 -10.78 -2.06
N SER A 38 14.29 -10.84 -2.79
CA SER A 38 15.56 -11.30 -2.23
C SER A 38 16.25 -10.29 -1.30
N GLU A 39 15.82 -9.02 -1.27
CA GLU A 39 16.47 -8.02 -0.41
C GLU A 39 15.94 -8.12 1.03
N PRO A 40 16.81 -8.29 2.05
CA PRO A 40 16.37 -8.39 3.43
C PRO A 40 15.66 -7.09 3.84
N THR A 41 14.51 -7.22 4.50
CA THR A 41 13.74 -6.07 4.97
C THR A 41 14.59 -5.17 5.89
N PRO A 42 14.36 -3.85 5.91
CA PRO A 42 15.14 -2.93 6.72
C PRO A 42 15.14 -3.29 8.22
N LEU A 43 14.06 -3.91 8.72
CA LEU A 43 14.01 -4.45 10.07
C LEU A 43 14.97 -5.64 10.27
N LYS A 44 15.01 -6.57 9.31
CA LYS A 44 15.91 -7.73 9.35
C LYS A 44 17.38 -7.29 9.29
N GLN A 45 17.70 -6.27 8.50
CA GLN A 45 19.05 -5.68 8.46
C GLN A 45 19.48 -5.14 9.83
N LYS A 46 18.62 -4.34 10.47
CA LYS A 46 18.89 -3.79 11.81
C LYS A 46 19.06 -4.85 12.90
N LEU A 47 18.32 -5.96 12.80
CA LEU A 47 18.47 -7.09 13.71
C LEU A 47 19.80 -7.84 13.51
N ASN A 48 20.23 -8.03 12.27
CA ASN A 48 21.53 -8.60 11.96
C ASN A 48 22.66 -7.69 12.48
N ASP A 49 22.59 -6.37 12.23
CA ASP A 49 23.59 -5.41 12.71
C ASP A 49 23.70 -5.42 14.26
N PHE A 50 22.56 -5.50 14.95
CA PHE A 50 22.52 -5.60 16.41
C PHE A 50 23.11 -6.92 16.91
N GLY A 51 22.77 -8.03 16.25
CA GLY A 51 23.33 -9.35 16.54
C GLY A 51 24.85 -9.40 16.38
N ASP A 52 25.36 -8.86 15.27
CA ASP A 52 26.80 -8.82 14.97
C ASP A 52 27.57 -7.95 15.98
N SER A 53 26.99 -6.81 16.37
CA SER A 53 27.58 -5.93 17.38
C SER A 53 27.68 -6.62 18.74
N LEU A 54 26.62 -7.31 19.18
CA LEU A 54 26.64 -8.08 20.43
C LEU A 54 27.64 -9.24 20.36
N ALA A 55 27.67 -10.00 19.26
CA ALA A 55 28.59 -11.11 19.09
C ALA A 55 30.06 -10.65 19.17
N LYS A 56 30.38 -9.49 18.60
CA LYS A 56 31.71 -8.89 18.68
C LYS A 56 32.10 -8.55 20.12
N VAL A 57 31.19 -7.95 20.89
CA VAL A 57 31.43 -7.60 22.31
C VAL A 57 31.63 -8.86 23.16
N ILE A 58 30.78 -9.87 23.01
CA ILE A 58 30.87 -11.13 23.76
C ILE A 58 32.20 -11.83 23.48
N THR A 59 32.61 -11.88 22.21
CA THR A 59 33.88 -12.49 21.79
C THR A 59 35.08 -11.78 22.43
N VAL A 60 35.08 -10.43 22.44
CA VAL A 60 36.14 -9.64 23.09
C VAL A 60 36.21 -9.95 24.59
N ILE A 61 35.09 -9.96 25.30
CA ILE A 61 35.05 -10.24 26.75
C ILE A 61 35.52 -11.66 27.05
N CYS A 62 35.10 -12.66 26.25
CA CYS A 62 35.52 -14.06 26.43
C CYS A 62 37.04 -14.22 26.30
N VAL A 63 37.65 -13.59 25.30
CA VAL A 63 39.12 -13.60 25.11
C VAL A 63 39.82 -12.85 26.23
N LEU A 64 39.29 -11.70 26.67
CA LEU A 64 39.88 -10.90 27.74
C LEU A 64 39.90 -11.66 29.08
N VAL A 65 38.78 -12.29 29.45
CA VAL A 65 38.67 -13.13 30.65
C VAL A 65 39.60 -14.33 30.57
N TRP A 66 39.70 -14.96 29.40
CA TRP A 66 40.61 -16.08 29.19
C TRP A 66 42.08 -15.66 29.38
N LEU A 67 42.50 -14.53 28.78
CA LEU A 67 43.86 -13.99 28.90
C LEU A 67 44.24 -13.59 30.33
N ILE A 68 43.34 -12.94 31.06
CA ILE A 68 43.56 -12.57 32.48
C ILE A 68 43.77 -13.83 33.36
N ASN A 69 43.17 -14.96 32.98
CA ASN A 69 43.24 -16.19 33.75
C ASN A 69 44.46 -17.08 33.45
N ILE A 70 45.20 -16.80 32.36
CA ILE A 70 46.45 -17.50 32.02
C ILE A 70 47.50 -17.48 33.15
N PRO A 71 47.79 -16.37 33.84
CA PRO A 71 48.78 -16.37 34.93
C PRO A 71 48.35 -17.14 36.19
N HIS A 72 47.05 -17.41 36.37
CA HIS A 72 46.52 -18.12 37.55
C HIS A 72 46.41 -19.64 37.35
N PHE A 73 46.82 -20.14 36.18
CA PHE A 73 46.92 -21.57 35.88
C PHE A 73 47.91 -22.36 36.72
N SER A 74 48.92 -21.67 37.25
CA SER A 74 50.05 -22.27 37.94
C SER A 74 49.85 -22.36 39.46
N ASP A 75 48.62 -22.23 39.95
CA ASP A 75 48.33 -22.39 41.37
C ASP A 75 48.32 -23.89 41.76
N PRO A 76 48.95 -24.30 42.90
CA PRO A 76 49.23 -25.71 43.22
C PRO A 76 48.00 -26.60 43.51
N SER A 77 46.78 -26.05 43.47
CA SER A 77 45.54 -26.76 43.82
C SER A 77 44.99 -27.67 42.71
N HIS A 78 45.49 -27.55 41.47
CA HIS A 78 44.95 -28.26 40.31
C HIS A 78 46.01 -28.95 39.44
N GLY A 79 46.98 -29.65 40.02
CA GLY A 79 47.74 -30.77 39.39
C GLY A 79 48.48 -30.53 38.06
N ASN A 80 47.76 -30.36 36.94
CA ASN A 80 48.32 -30.21 35.58
C ASN A 80 47.81 -28.93 34.89
N TRP A 81 48.71 -28.23 34.19
CA TRP A 81 48.43 -27.07 33.30
C TRP A 81 47.20 -27.31 32.41
N THR A 82 47.07 -28.49 31.80
CA THR A 82 45.98 -28.82 30.88
C THR A 82 44.60 -28.85 31.54
N LYS A 83 44.51 -29.21 32.82
CA LYS A 83 43.25 -29.24 33.57
C LYS A 83 42.81 -27.83 33.99
N GLY A 84 43.76 -26.96 34.36
CA GLY A 84 43.51 -25.53 34.57
C GLY A 84 42.94 -24.87 33.31
N ALA A 85 43.47 -25.21 32.12
CA ALA A 85 42.99 -24.68 30.84
C ALA A 85 41.55 -24.97 30.55
N ILE A 86 41.18 -26.22 30.70
CA ILE A 86 39.83 -26.65 30.42
C ILE A 86 38.86 -26.03 31.44
N TYR A 87 39.29 -25.83 32.70
CA TYR A 87 38.46 -25.21 33.72
C TYR A 87 38.17 -23.73 33.43
N TYR A 88 39.20 -22.94 33.12
CA TYR A 88 39.02 -21.51 32.83
C TYR A 88 38.39 -21.26 31.46
N LEU A 89 38.63 -22.13 30.48
CA LEU A 89 37.89 -22.11 29.21
C LEU A 89 36.39 -22.39 29.42
N LYS A 90 36.02 -23.36 30.27
CA LYS A 90 34.62 -23.62 30.62
C LYS A 90 33.95 -22.41 31.26
N ILE A 91 34.63 -21.71 32.16
CA ILE A 91 34.12 -20.49 32.78
C ILE A 91 33.93 -19.38 31.74
N ALA A 92 34.90 -19.16 30.86
CA ALA A 92 34.81 -18.14 29.81
C ALA A 92 33.65 -18.43 28.83
N VAL A 93 33.49 -19.67 28.37
CA VAL A 93 32.37 -20.07 27.50
C VAL A 93 31.03 -19.95 28.22
N SER A 94 30.96 -20.33 29.50
CA SER A 94 29.72 -20.21 30.30
C SER A 94 29.30 -18.75 30.48
N LEU A 95 30.26 -17.85 30.70
CA LEU A 95 30.02 -16.41 30.78
C LEU A 95 29.52 -15.85 29.43
N GLY A 96 30.11 -16.32 28.32
CA GLY A 96 29.70 -15.93 26.97
C GLY A 96 28.27 -16.32 26.64
N VAL A 97 27.87 -17.57 26.95
CA VAL A 97 26.49 -18.05 26.76
C VAL A 97 25.51 -17.27 27.64
N ALA A 98 25.88 -16.94 28.88
CA ALA A 98 25.04 -16.14 29.76
C ALA A 98 24.76 -14.72 29.25
N ALA A 99 25.59 -14.19 28.35
CA ALA A 99 25.43 -12.87 27.74
C ALA A 99 24.54 -12.86 26.48
N ILE A 100 24.17 -14.03 25.94
CA ILE A 100 23.33 -14.12 24.74
C ILE A 100 21.87 -13.82 25.14
N PRO A 101 21.21 -12.83 24.52
CA PRO A 101 19.81 -12.53 24.82
C PRO A 101 18.88 -13.51 24.08
N GLU A 102 18.78 -14.75 24.57
CA GLU A 102 17.94 -15.81 23.99
C GLU A 102 16.45 -15.40 23.85
N GLY A 103 16.00 -14.43 24.65
CA GLY A 103 14.63 -13.89 24.60
C GLY A 103 14.37 -12.85 23.51
N LEU A 104 15.39 -12.32 22.82
CA LEU A 104 15.22 -11.20 21.88
C LEU A 104 14.29 -11.55 20.72
N ALA A 105 14.46 -12.74 20.13
CA ALA A 105 13.62 -13.19 19.03
C ALA A 105 12.13 -13.35 19.45
N VAL A 106 11.90 -13.83 20.68
CA VAL A 106 10.56 -14.01 21.25
C VAL A 106 9.88 -12.66 21.50
N VAL A 107 10.61 -11.69 22.07
CA VAL A 107 10.08 -10.36 22.36
C VAL A 107 9.73 -9.62 21.07
N ILE A 108 10.58 -9.67 20.04
CA ILE A 108 10.32 -9.02 18.75
C ILE A 108 9.11 -9.63 18.05
N THR A 109 9.02 -10.96 18.01
CA THR A 109 7.89 -11.65 17.39
C THR A 109 6.58 -11.31 18.10
N THR A 110 6.60 -11.27 19.42
CA THR A 110 5.44 -10.89 20.24
C THR A 110 5.04 -9.44 20.02
N CYS A 111 6.01 -8.52 20.00
CA CYS A 111 5.80 -7.10 19.74
C CYS A 111 5.21 -6.88 18.33
N LEU A 112 5.76 -7.56 17.31
CA LEU A 112 5.29 -7.49 15.94
C LEU A 112 3.87 -8.04 15.81
N ALA A 113 3.57 -9.17 16.45
CA ALA A 113 2.23 -9.78 16.46
C ALA A 113 1.19 -8.88 17.15
N LEU A 114 1.56 -8.23 18.25
CA LEU A 114 0.71 -7.22 18.91
C LEU A 114 0.51 -5.98 18.02
N GLY A 115 1.57 -5.54 17.33
CA GLY A 115 1.55 -4.44 16.38
C GLY A 115 0.61 -4.72 15.21
N THR A 116 0.72 -5.89 14.58
CA THR A 116 -0.16 -6.30 13.47
C THR A 116 -1.61 -6.44 13.94
N ARG A 117 -1.87 -6.98 15.13
CA ARG A 117 -3.22 -7.04 15.70
C ARG A 117 -3.83 -5.66 15.93
N LYS A 118 -3.05 -4.69 16.43
CA LYS A 118 -3.48 -3.30 16.63
C LYS A 118 -3.72 -2.57 15.32
N MET A 119 -2.91 -2.83 14.29
CA MET A 119 -3.10 -2.29 12.95
C MET A 119 -4.34 -2.86 12.27
N ALA A 120 -4.54 -4.18 12.34
CA ALA A 120 -5.72 -4.85 11.80
C ALA A 120 -7.03 -4.35 12.46
N ALA A 121 -7.03 -4.11 13.78
CA ALA A 121 -8.18 -3.54 14.49
C ALA A 121 -8.54 -2.11 14.02
N LYS A 122 -7.61 -1.39 13.38
CA LYS A 122 -7.84 -0.08 12.75
C LYS A 122 -8.08 -0.17 11.24
N ASN A 123 -8.46 -1.34 10.73
CA ASN A 123 -8.61 -1.63 9.30
C ASN A 123 -7.33 -1.39 8.47
N ALA A 124 -6.17 -1.32 9.12
CA ALA A 124 -4.88 -1.28 8.46
C ALA A 124 -4.34 -2.71 8.34
N VAL A 125 -4.95 -3.48 7.45
CA VAL A 125 -4.38 -4.75 7.01
C VAL A 125 -3.29 -4.38 6.01
N THR A 126 -2.04 -4.73 6.31
CA THR A 126 -0.89 -4.51 5.43
C THR A 126 -0.98 -5.44 4.21
N GLY A 127 -1.87 -5.08 3.30
CA GLY A 127 -1.88 -5.46 1.90
C GLY A 127 -2.23 -4.19 1.17
N THR A 128 -1.40 -3.78 0.21
CA THR A 128 -1.65 -2.57 -0.58
C THR A 128 -2.90 -2.80 -1.42
N LEU A 129 -4.07 -2.60 -0.84
CA LEU A 129 -5.34 -2.66 -1.55
C LEU A 129 -5.43 -1.36 -2.34
N THR A 130 -4.74 -1.30 -3.47
CA THR A 130 -4.93 -0.23 -4.44
C THR A 130 -6.33 -0.42 -5.01
N THR A 131 -7.31 0.20 -4.37
CA THR A 131 -8.63 0.32 -4.99
C THR A 131 -8.42 1.24 -6.18
N ASN A 132 -8.59 0.73 -7.41
CA ASN A 132 -8.49 1.49 -8.65
C ASN A 132 -9.67 2.49 -8.76
N GLN A 133 -9.79 3.37 -7.78
CA GLN A 133 -10.79 4.42 -7.67
C GLN A 133 -10.15 5.72 -8.13
N MET A 134 -10.79 6.40 -9.07
CA MET A 134 -10.37 7.71 -9.55
C MET A 134 -11.48 8.71 -9.24
N SER A 135 -11.09 9.91 -8.79
CA SER A 135 -12.01 11.02 -8.53
C SER A 135 -11.50 12.29 -9.19
N VAL A 136 -12.41 13.12 -9.70
CA VAL A 136 -12.07 14.47 -10.16
C VAL A 136 -12.05 15.39 -8.95
N ASN A 137 -10.89 15.94 -8.62
CA ASN A 137 -10.74 16.87 -7.49
C ASN A 137 -10.78 18.34 -7.92
N LYS A 138 -10.27 18.66 -9.12
CA LYS A 138 -10.20 20.01 -9.66
C LYS A 138 -10.54 20.02 -11.14
N VAL A 139 -11.34 21.00 -11.55
CA VAL A 139 -11.60 21.32 -12.96
C VAL A 139 -11.18 22.77 -13.18
N VAL A 140 -10.37 23.01 -14.22
CA VAL A 140 -9.89 24.34 -14.58
C VAL A 140 -10.42 24.68 -15.96
N TYR A 141 -11.03 25.84 -16.10
CA TYR A 141 -11.50 26.35 -17.38
C TYR A 141 -11.12 27.82 -17.55
N ILE A 142 -11.12 28.27 -18.81
CA ILE A 142 -10.85 29.66 -19.17
C ILE A 142 -12.17 30.41 -19.08
N ASP A 143 -12.15 31.58 -18.43
CA ASP A 143 -13.31 32.47 -18.33
C ASP A 143 -13.71 33.02 -19.72
N GLU A 144 -14.98 33.38 -19.90
CA GLU A 144 -15.52 33.90 -21.17
C GLU A 144 -14.79 35.18 -21.62
N SER A 145 -14.16 35.90 -20.67
CA SER A 145 -13.33 37.09 -20.90
C SER A 145 -11.94 36.78 -21.51
N GLY A 146 -11.53 35.50 -21.61
CA GLY A 146 -10.29 35.05 -22.25
C GLY A 146 -8.98 35.42 -21.52
N ALA A 147 -9.06 36.17 -20.41
CA ALA A 147 -7.90 36.72 -19.71
C ALA A 147 -7.62 36.08 -18.34
N GLY A 148 -8.43 35.10 -17.91
CA GLY A 148 -8.31 34.46 -16.60
C GLY A 148 -8.69 32.98 -16.60
N PHE A 149 -8.12 32.24 -15.64
CA PHE A 149 -8.48 30.87 -15.34
C PHE A 149 -9.40 30.84 -14.12
N GLN A 150 -10.43 29.99 -14.17
CA GLN A 150 -11.31 29.74 -13.04
C GLN A 150 -11.14 28.28 -12.60
N GLU A 151 -10.95 28.10 -11.29
CA GLU A 151 -10.82 26.78 -10.68
C GLU A 151 -12.13 26.37 -10.00
N LEU A 152 -12.49 25.12 -10.20
CA LEU A 152 -13.63 24.46 -9.60
C LEU A 152 -13.12 23.28 -8.76
N ASP A 153 -13.25 23.40 -7.45
CA ASP A 153 -12.88 22.36 -6.49
C ASP A 153 -14.08 21.44 -6.26
N VAL A 154 -13.86 20.14 -6.44
CA VAL A 154 -14.89 19.09 -6.31
C VAL A 154 -14.56 18.26 -5.08
N GLU A 155 -15.44 18.27 -4.09
CA GLU A 155 -15.26 17.45 -2.90
C GLU A 155 -15.73 16.02 -3.11
N GLY A 156 -15.00 15.08 -2.52
CA GLY A 156 -15.34 13.65 -2.45
C GLY A 156 -14.40 12.76 -3.26
N SER A 157 -13.85 11.75 -2.60
CA SER A 157 -12.92 10.77 -3.16
C SER A 157 -13.55 9.41 -3.49
N THR A 158 -14.86 9.26 -3.28
CA THR A 158 -15.63 8.02 -3.51
C THR A 158 -16.55 8.18 -4.72
N PHE A 159 -17.01 7.06 -5.29
CA PHE A 159 -18.04 7.01 -6.34
C PHE A 159 -19.45 7.48 -5.91
N ALA A 160 -19.62 7.97 -4.68
CA ALA A 160 -20.88 8.55 -4.26
C ALA A 160 -21.06 9.93 -4.93
N PRO A 161 -22.22 10.20 -5.56
CA PRO A 161 -22.55 11.52 -6.11
C PRO A 161 -22.98 12.48 -4.98
N ARG A 162 -22.15 12.57 -3.93
CA ARG A 162 -22.32 13.44 -2.77
C ARG A 162 -21.02 14.21 -2.58
N GLY A 163 -21.15 15.50 -2.33
CA GLY A 163 -20.02 16.41 -2.20
C GLY A 163 -20.38 17.75 -2.80
N ASP A 164 -19.90 18.81 -2.17
CA ASP A 164 -20.12 20.16 -2.65
C ASP A 164 -19.08 20.53 -3.71
N VAL A 165 -19.48 21.43 -4.61
CA VAL A 165 -18.61 22.01 -5.62
C VAL A 165 -18.36 23.47 -5.24
N LYS A 166 -17.08 23.84 -5.16
CA LYS A 166 -16.64 25.17 -4.74
C LYS A 166 -15.98 25.90 -5.90
N ILE A 167 -16.32 27.18 -6.04
CA ILE A 167 -15.64 28.11 -6.96
C ILE A 167 -14.97 29.16 -6.08
N ASN A 168 -13.65 29.32 -6.20
CA ASN A 168 -12.87 30.27 -5.40
C ASN A 168 -13.17 30.17 -3.89
N GLY A 169 -13.34 28.94 -3.37
CA GLY A 169 -13.62 28.68 -1.95
C GLY A 169 -15.06 28.91 -1.48
N LYS A 170 -15.98 29.36 -2.36
CA LYS A 170 -17.41 29.48 -2.03
C LYS A 170 -18.20 28.30 -2.58
N VAL A 171 -19.07 27.71 -1.74
CA VAL A 171 -20.01 26.66 -2.14
C VAL A 171 -21.09 27.31 -3.00
N THR A 172 -21.20 26.88 -4.25
CA THR A 172 -22.20 27.41 -5.19
C THR A 172 -23.15 26.26 -5.54
N GLN A 173 -24.44 26.40 -5.21
CA GLN A 173 -25.44 25.35 -5.41
C GLN A 173 -25.99 25.30 -6.85
N ASP A 174 -25.66 26.28 -7.70
CA ASP A 174 -26.12 26.39 -9.09
C ASP A 174 -24.98 26.75 -10.07
N VAL A 175 -23.91 25.97 -10.04
CA VAL A 175 -22.73 26.17 -10.92
C VAL A 175 -23.12 26.13 -12.41
N ILE A 176 -24.06 25.27 -12.78
CA ILE A 176 -24.50 25.11 -14.19
C ILE A 176 -25.10 26.39 -14.76
N GLN A 177 -25.75 27.23 -13.94
CA GLN A 177 -26.29 28.50 -14.41
C GLN A 177 -25.24 29.61 -14.45
N THR A 178 -24.11 29.42 -13.76
CA THR A 178 -23.07 30.45 -13.61
C THR A 178 -22.16 30.53 -14.83
N SER A 179 -21.89 29.40 -15.51
CA SER A 179 -21.01 29.37 -16.68
C SER A 179 -21.51 28.39 -17.74
N SER A 180 -21.60 28.89 -18.97
CA SER A 180 -21.97 28.10 -20.15
C SER A 180 -20.97 26.97 -20.41
N THR A 181 -19.68 27.23 -20.16
CA THR A 181 -18.56 26.28 -20.29
C THR A 181 -18.70 25.08 -19.35
N VAL A 182 -19.03 25.32 -18.07
CA VAL A 182 -19.18 24.22 -17.10
C VAL A 182 -20.37 23.32 -17.45
N ARG A 183 -21.45 23.92 -17.97
CA ARG A 183 -22.60 23.16 -18.48
C ARG A 183 -22.20 22.24 -19.64
N GLN A 184 -21.43 22.75 -20.60
CA GLN A 184 -20.96 21.95 -21.73
C GLN A 184 -20.01 20.83 -21.29
N ILE A 185 -19.11 21.09 -20.34
CA ILE A 185 -18.22 20.05 -19.77
C ILE A 185 -19.05 18.94 -19.11
N ALA A 186 -20.06 19.29 -18.31
CA ALA A 186 -20.92 18.32 -17.67
C ALA A 186 -21.75 17.51 -18.69
N GLU A 187 -22.25 18.15 -19.74
CA GLU A 187 -23.02 17.50 -20.82
C GLU A 187 -22.15 16.52 -21.61
N VAL A 188 -20.94 16.93 -22.01
CA VAL A 188 -19.98 16.04 -22.69
C VAL A 188 -19.58 14.88 -21.78
N ALA A 189 -19.30 15.15 -20.50
CA ALA A 189 -18.95 14.12 -19.52
C ALA A 189 -20.09 13.12 -19.23
N ALA A 190 -21.34 13.53 -19.44
CA ALA A 190 -22.51 12.67 -19.27
C ALA A 190 -22.84 11.86 -20.54
N LEU A 191 -22.68 12.46 -21.73
CA LEU A 191 -23.03 11.85 -23.02
C LEU A 191 -21.93 10.95 -23.58
N CYS A 192 -20.67 11.35 -23.45
CA CYS A 192 -19.51 10.59 -23.93
C CYS A 192 -19.00 9.62 -22.85
N ASN A 193 -19.91 8.89 -22.21
CA ASN A 193 -19.60 8.06 -21.05
C ASN A 193 -20.48 6.81 -21.03
N ASP A 194 -19.84 5.63 -21.09
CA ASP A 194 -20.53 4.33 -21.05
C ASP A 194 -20.62 3.75 -19.63
N SER A 195 -19.97 4.40 -18.65
CA SER A 195 -19.92 3.95 -17.27
C SER A 195 -21.14 4.39 -16.46
N HIS A 196 -21.62 3.51 -15.58
CA HIS A 196 -22.79 3.77 -14.74
C HIS A 196 -22.51 3.46 -13.26
N LEU A 197 -23.14 4.24 -12.38
CA LEU A 197 -23.08 4.03 -10.93
C LEU A 197 -24.19 3.07 -10.51
N ALA A 198 -23.84 1.96 -9.87
CA ALA A 198 -24.79 1.01 -9.30
C ALA A 198 -24.84 1.19 -7.78
N TYR A 199 -26.02 1.51 -7.27
CA TYR A 199 -26.26 1.65 -5.83
C TYR A 199 -26.68 0.30 -5.23
N ASP A 200 -25.95 -0.17 -4.23
CA ASP A 200 -26.31 -1.36 -3.47
C ASP A 200 -27.05 -0.96 -2.18
N SER A 201 -28.36 -1.20 -2.16
CA SER A 201 -29.23 -0.88 -1.01
C SER A 201 -28.88 -1.63 0.27
N ARG A 202 -28.11 -2.72 0.20
CA ARG A 202 -27.76 -3.54 1.38
C ARG A 202 -26.54 -3.01 2.11
N THR A 203 -25.55 -2.54 1.36
CA THR A 203 -24.30 -1.99 1.88
C THR A 203 -24.34 -0.47 1.99
N GLY A 204 -25.27 0.19 1.31
CA GLY A 204 -25.37 1.65 1.24
C GLY A 204 -24.27 2.29 0.39
N ASN A 205 -23.49 1.49 -0.35
CA ASN A 205 -22.35 1.94 -1.13
C ASN A 205 -22.68 2.08 -2.62
N TYR A 206 -21.99 3.01 -3.27
CA TYR A 206 -22.01 3.16 -4.72
C TYR A 206 -20.85 2.36 -5.31
N SER A 207 -21.18 1.47 -6.22
CA SER A 207 -20.23 0.71 -7.02
C SER A 207 -20.19 1.27 -8.43
N LEU A 208 -19.01 1.30 -9.03
CA LEU A 208 -18.84 1.70 -10.43
C LEU A 208 -18.91 0.46 -11.33
N ILE A 209 -19.69 0.56 -12.40
CA ILE A 209 -19.68 -0.39 -13.51
C ILE A 209 -19.12 0.35 -14.73
N GLY A 210 -17.89 0.01 -15.13
CA GLY A 210 -17.18 0.64 -16.24
C GLY A 210 -15.74 1.01 -15.89
N GLU A 211 -15.12 1.88 -16.69
CA GLU A 211 -13.75 2.32 -16.45
C GLU A 211 -13.67 3.35 -15.32
N PRO A 212 -12.69 3.27 -14.40
CA PRO A 212 -12.56 4.21 -13.27
C PRO A 212 -12.48 5.69 -13.69
N THR A 213 -11.84 5.97 -14.82
CA THR A 213 -11.72 7.30 -15.45
C THR A 213 -13.08 7.86 -15.86
N GLU A 214 -13.86 7.06 -16.59
CA GLU A 214 -15.22 7.40 -16.98
C GLU A 214 -16.15 7.51 -15.77
N GLY A 215 -16.02 6.61 -14.79
CA GLY A 215 -16.76 6.67 -13.54
C GLY A 215 -16.53 7.97 -12.77
N ALA A 216 -15.30 8.49 -12.75
CA ALA A 216 -14.97 9.77 -12.13
C ALA A 216 -15.71 10.93 -12.81
N LEU A 217 -15.75 10.94 -14.15
CA LEU A 217 -16.48 11.93 -14.95
C LEU A 217 -17.99 11.80 -14.77
N ARG A 218 -18.51 10.59 -14.62
CA ARG A 218 -19.93 10.35 -14.34
C ARG A 218 -20.32 10.93 -12.99
N VAL A 219 -19.53 10.69 -11.95
CA VAL A 219 -19.75 11.26 -10.60
C VAL A 219 -19.69 12.78 -10.64
N LEU A 220 -18.77 13.36 -11.41
CA LEU A 220 -18.69 14.80 -11.62
C LEU A 220 -19.97 15.35 -12.27
N ALA A 221 -20.45 14.71 -13.35
CA ALA A 221 -21.67 15.13 -14.05
C ALA A 221 -22.92 15.05 -13.15
N GLU A 222 -23.04 14.00 -12.32
CA GLU A 222 -24.13 13.86 -11.34
C GLU A 222 -24.05 14.90 -10.19
N LYS A 223 -22.84 15.35 -9.81
CA LYS A 223 -22.65 16.42 -8.82
C LYS A 223 -22.96 17.81 -9.39
N LEU A 224 -22.60 18.06 -10.65
CA LEU A 224 -22.83 19.34 -11.32
C LEU A 224 -24.29 19.47 -11.78
N GLY A 225 -24.90 18.38 -12.25
CA GLY A 225 -26.23 18.31 -12.84
C GLY A 225 -27.33 18.98 -11.99
N PRO A 226 -28.41 19.49 -12.63
CA PRO A 226 -29.50 20.11 -11.89
C PRO A 226 -30.08 19.11 -10.89
N CYS A 227 -30.50 19.62 -9.73
CA CYS A 227 -31.02 18.87 -8.58
C CYS A 227 -32.10 17.80 -8.92
N ALA A 228 -32.71 17.85 -10.10
CA ALA A 228 -33.63 16.85 -10.64
C ALA A 228 -33.00 15.48 -11.00
N LEU A 229 -31.67 15.40 -11.18
CA LEU A 229 -30.92 14.15 -11.38
C LEU A 229 -30.46 13.49 -10.06
N ARG A 230 -30.75 14.11 -8.90
CA ARG A 230 -30.58 13.45 -7.60
C ARG A 230 -31.58 12.31 -7.51
N LEU A 231 -31.19 11.13 -7.98
CA LEU A 231 -31.94 9.90 -7.81
C LEU A 231 -32.34 9.74 -6.33
N PRO A 232 -33.63 9.81 -5.97
CA PRO A 232 -34.06 9.16 -4.74
C PRO A 232 -33.85 7.65 -4.91
N PRO A 233 -33.83 6.85 -3.83
CA PRO A 233 -33.65 5.39 -3.88
C PRO A 233 -34.87 4.64 -4.47
N ARG A 234 -35.62 5.26 -5.39
CA ARG A 234 -36.74 4.64 -6.10
C ARG A 234 -36.63 4.97 -7.57
N GLY A 235 -36.55 3.90 -8.35
CA GLY A 235 -36.11 3.91 -9.73
C GLY A 235 -36.78 4.95 -10.62
N CYS A 236 -36.00 5.46 -11.56
CA CYS A 236 -36.54 5.97 -12.80
C CYS A 236 -35.73 5.43 -13.97
N ARG A 237 -36.47 5.12 -15.03
CA ARG A 237 -36.07 4.36 -16.22
C ARG A 237 -34.93 5.03 -16.97
N SER A 238 -34.18 4.17 -17.67
CA SER A 238 -33.26 4.51 -18.75
C SER A 238 -33.76 5.70 -19.57
N LEU A 239 -33.00 6.77 -19.59
CA LEU A 239 -32.98 7.66 -20.74
C LEU A 239 -32.13 6.97 -21.81
N ARG A 240 -32.80 6.62 -22.90
CA ARG A 240 -32.19 6.25 -24.19
C ARG A 240 -31.49 7.45 -24.79
#